data_AF-A0A242KE31-F1
#
_entry.id   AF-A0A242KE31-F1
#
_cell.length_a   1.000
_cell.length_b   1.000
_cell.length_c   1.000
_cell.angle_alpha   90.00
_cell.angle_beta   90.00
_cell.angle_gamma   90.00
#
_symmetry.space_group_name_H-M   'P 1'
#
loop_
_entity.id
_entity.type
_entity.pdbx_description
1 polymer ?
#
loop_
_entity_poly.entity_id
_entity_poly.type
_entity_poly.pdbx_seq_one_letter_code
_entity_poly.pdbx_strand_id
1 'polypeptide(L)'
;MVKERSKKYNHVTHYLRENGGSQVTLTFTQFDELLFPYSGLPVTARTDTDWWANDYKHPEKGAYGWLNAGYQVVQVNLEKEFIVFNKLLKSNGLFKESLL
;
A
#
# COMPACT_ATOMS: atom_id res chain seq x y z
N MET A 1 -11.81 13.03 11.09
CA MET A 1 -10.55 13.17 10.32
C MET A 1 -9.93 11.83 9.91
N VAL A 2 -9.94 10.78 10.74
CA VAL A 2 -9.42 9.43 10.37
C VAL A 2 -10.22 8.77 9.22
N LYS A 3 -11.55 8.86 9.25
CA LYS A 3 -12.46 8.25 8.26
C LYS A 3 -12.22 8.71 6.81
N GLU A 4 -11.88 9.98 6.61
CA GLU A 4 -11.64 10.56 5.27
C GLU A 4 -10.27 10.14 4.71
N ARG A 5 -9.24 10.00 5.56
CA ARG A 5 -7.92 9.50 5.13
C ARG A 5 -7.97 8.04 4.71
N SER A 6 -8.76 7.21 5.39
CA SER A 6 -8.99 5.82 4.97
C SER A 6 -9.68 5.74 3.60
N LYS A 7 -10.64 6.63 3.31
CA LYS A 7 -11.30 6.69 2.00
C LYS A 7 -10.33 7.10 0.89
N LYS A 8 -9.43 8.06 1.15
CA LYS A 8 -8.44 8.53 0.19
C LYS A 8 -7.62 7.38 -0.41
N TYR A 9 -7.18 6.42 0.41
CA TYR A 9 -6.36 5.30 -0.05
C TYR A 9 -7.16 4.11 -0.59
N ASN A 10 -8.50 4.16 -0.59
CA ASN A 10 -9.32 3.07 -1.13
C ASN A 10 -9.09 2.86 -2.64
N HIS A 11 -8.81 3.92 -3.40
CA HIS A 11 -8.48 3.79 -4.83
C HIS A 11 -7.18 3.02 -5.05
N VAL A 12 -6.18 3.24 -4.20
CA VAL A 12 -4.93 2.44 -4.22
C VAL A 12 -5.25 0.98 -3.90
N THR A 13 -6.08 0.74 -2.88
CA THR A 13 -6.51 -0.63 -2.53
C THR A 13 -7.21 -1.32 -3.70
N HIS A 14 -8.15 -0.63 -4.34
CA HIS A 14 -8.88 -1.14 -5.49
C HIS A 14 -7.94 -1.43 -6.67
N TYR A 15 -7.09 -0.48 -7.03
CA TYR A 15 -6.13 -0.62 -8.13
C TYR A 15 -5.24 -1.85 -7.95
N LEU A 16 -4.64 -2.03 -6.76
CA LEU A 16 -3.75 -3.16 -6.50
C LEU A 16 -4.49 -4.51 -6.54
N ARG A 17 -5.72 -4.56 -6.04
CA ARG A 17 -6.56 -5.77 -6.10
C ARG A 17 -6.91 -6.16 -7.54
N GLU A 18 -7.34 -5.19 -8.34
CA GLU A 18 -7.71 -5.40 -9.74
C GLU A 18 -6.49 -5.73 -10.62
N ASN A 19 -5.33 -5.11 -10.36
CA ASN A 19 -4.09 -5.44 -11.06
C ASN A 19 -3.72 -6.92 -10.86
N GLY A 20 -3.80 -7.41 -9.63
CA GLY A 20 -3.69 -8.84 -9.31
C GLY A 20 -2.31 -9.47 -9.49
N GLY A 21 -1.33 -8.76 -10.08
CA GLY A 21 0.02 -9.22 -10.34
C GLY A 21 0.78 -9.61 -9.08
N SER A 22 1.72 -10.56 -9.20
CA SER A 22 2.59 -10.97 -8.09
C SER A 22 3.50 -9.85 -7.61
N GLN A 23 3.90 -8.97 -8.52
CA GLN A 23 4.65 -7.75 -8.28
C GLN A 23 4.02 -6.59 -9.05
N VAL A 24 3.92 -5.42 -8.42
CA VAL A 24 3.36 -4.20 -9.01
C VAL A 24 4.28 -3.03 -8.71
N THR A 25 4.61 -2.23 -9.71
CA THR A 25 5.37 -0.99 -9.54
C THR A 25 4.46 0.19 -9.80
N LEU A 26 4.49 1.18 -8.91
CA LEU A 26 3.76 2.43 -9.05
C LEU A 26 4.72 3.61 -8.91
N THR A 27 4.62 4.56 -9.84
CA THR A 27 5.34 5.84 -9.75
C THR A 27 4.59 6.82 -8.86
N PHE A 28 5.26 7.87 -8.38
CA PHE A 28 4.61 8.90 -7.58
C PHE A 28 3.51 9.64 -8.35
N THR A 29 3.69 9.84 -9.66
CA THR A 29 2.65 10.40 -10.53
C THR A 29 1.41 9.51 -10.56
N GLN A 30 1.58 8.18 -10.71
CA GLN A 30 0.46 7.24 -10.68
C GLN A 30 -0.24 7.24 -9.31
N PHE A 31 0.51 7.42 -8.22
CA PHE A 31 -0.09 7.65 -6.91
C PHE A 31 -0.91 8.95 -6.87
N ASP A 32 -0.39 10.06 -7.37
CA ASP A 32 -1.14 11.32 -7.39
C ASP A 32 -2.46 11.19 -8.16
N GLU A 33 -2.43 10.50 -9.31
CA GLU A 33 -3.61 10.19 -10.12
C GLU A 33 -4.61 9.32 -9.35
N LEU A 34 -4.16 8.25 -8.70
CA LEU A 34 -5.02 7.37 -7.89
C LEU A 34 -5.63 8.09 -6.69
N LEU A 35 -4.97 9.12 -6.17
CA LEU A 35 -5.42 9.87 -5.00
C LEU A 35 -6.28 11.11 -5.35
N PHE A 36 -6.49 11.39 -6.64
CA PHE A 36 -7.44 12.41 -7.12
C PHE A 36 -8.90 12.01 -6.80
N PRO A 37 -9.83 12.94 -6.51
CA PRO A 37 -9.69 14.41 -6.41
C PRO A 37 -9.23 14.91 -5.04
N TYR A 38 -8.79 14.03 -4.14
CA TYR A 38 -8.47 14.42 -2.77
C TYR A 38 -7.21 15.28 -2.68
N SER A 39 -6.05 14.65 -2.68
CA SER A 39 -4.73 15.27 -2.66
C SER A 39 -3.74 14.23 -3.09
N GLY A 40 -2.69 14.59 -3.81
CA GLY A 40 -1.62 13.66 -4.17
C GLY A 40 -0.88 13.08 -2.96
N LEU A 41 0.28 12.49 -3.23
CA LEU A 41 1.17 12.06 -2.16
C LEU A 41 1.60 13.26 -1.30
N PRO A 42 1.56 13.14 0.04
CA PRO A 42 2.12 14.18 0.90
C PRO A 42 3.62 14.30 0.69
N VAL A 43 4.19 15.48 0.97
CA VAL A 43 5.64 15.73 0.85
C VAL A 43 6.46 14.69 1.60
N THR A 44 6.00 14.27 2.79
CA THR A 44 6.68 13.23 3.59
C THR A 44 6.81 11.89 2.87
N ALA A 45 5.83 11.50 2.03
CA ALA A 45 5.94 10.28 1.23
C ALA A 45 7.04 10.38 0.16
N ARG A 46 7.40 11.60 -0.26
CA ARG A 46 8.43 11.83 -1.28
C ARG A 46 9.83 11.98 -0.68
N THR A 47 9.94 12.30 0.60
CA THR A 47 11.21 12.61 1.25
C THR A 47 11.62 11.61 2.33
N ASP A 48 10.69 10.78 2.81
CA ASP A 48 10.92 9.87 3.93
C ASP A 48 10.46 8.45 3.58
N THR A 49 11.40 7.51 3.54
CA THR A 49 11.13 6.10 3.27
C THR A 49 10.26 5.45 4.34
N ASP A 50 10.30 5.93 5.59
CA ASP A 50 9.51 5.39 6.70
C ASP A 50 8.01 5.63 6.53
N TRP A 51 7.63 6.57 5.65
CA TRP A 51 6.25 6.74 5.25
C TRP A 51 5.68 5.50 4.54
N TRP A 52 6.54 4.77 3.80
CA TRP A 52 6.18 3.56 3.05
C TRP A 52 6.31 2.27 3.85
N ALA A 53 6.57 2.35 5.16
CA ALA A 53 6.69 1.18 6.01
C ALA A 53 5.39 0.34 6.02
N ASN A 54 5.53 -0.99 6.05
CA ASN A 54 4.41 -1.94 6.15
C ASN A 54 3.84 -2.02 7.58
N ASP A 55 3.48 -0.88 8.17
CA ASP A 55 3.03 -0.79 9.56
C ASP A 55 1.52 -0.58 9.67
N TYR A 56 0.83 -1.58 10.23
CA TYR A 56 -0.61 -1.50 10.54
C TYR A 56 -0.94 -0.56 11.70
N LYS A 57 0.04 -0.21 12.54
CA LYS A 57 -0.16 0.65 13.73
C LYS A 57 -0.29 2.13 13.38
N HIS A 58 0.23 2.53 12.22
CA HIS A 58 0.22 3.92 11.73
C HIS A 58 -0.48 4.04 10.36
N PRO A 59 -1.77 3.66 10.25
CA PRO A 59 -2.50 3.62 8.98
C PRO A 59 -2.64 4.99 8.30
N GLU A 60 -2.44 6.09 9.03
CA GLU A 60 -2.44 7.45 8.49
C GLU A 60 -1.32 7.72 7.47
N LYS A 61 -0.26 6.91 7.46
CA LYS A 61 0.87 6.99 6.52
C LYS A 61 0.62 6.25 5.20
N GLY A 62 -0.61 5.79 4.93
CA GLY A 62 -0.98 5.18 3.65
C GLY A 62 -0.86 3.66 3.60
N ALA A 63 -0.20 3.02 4.59
CA ALA A 63 -0.01 1.57 4.64
C ALA A 63 -1.31 0.76 4.56
N TYR A 64 -2.40 1.32 5.08
CA TYR A 64 -3.75 0.80 4.89
C TYR A 64 -4.07 0.48 3.41
N GLY A 65 -3.64 1.32 2.46
CA GLY A 65 -3.95 1.18 1.04
C GLY A 65 -3.49 -0.16 0.45
N TRP A 66 -2.20 -0.47 0.57
CA TRP A 66 -1.63 -1.69 -0.01
C TRP A 66 -1.80 -2.92 0.88
N LEU A 67 -1.68 -2.77 2.20
CA LEU A 67 -1.84 -3.90 3.13
C LEU A 67 -3.25 -4.47 3.05
N ASN A 68 -4.27 -3.62 2.96
CA ASN A 68 -5.66 -4.06 2.83
C ASN A 68 -5.95 -4.64 1.43
N ALA A 69 -5.11 -4.34 0.43
CA ALA A 69 -5.14 -4.98 -0.89
C ALA A 69 -4.46 -6.37 -0.91
N GLY A 70 -3.79 -6.77 0.18
CA GLY A 70 -2.99 -7.99 0.22
C GLY A 70 -1.63 -7.81 -0.45
N TYR A 71 -1.04 -6.62 -0.39
CA TYR A 71 0.29 -6.30 -0.90
C TYR A 71 1.16 -5.72 0.22
N GLN A 72 2.47 -5.78 0.03
CA GLN A 72 3.46 -5.13 0.88
C GLN A 72 4.49 -4.39 0.03
N VAL A 73 4.99 -3.27 0.52
CA VAL A 73 6.14 -2.57 -0.09
C VAL A 73 7.38 -3.44 0.08
N VAL A 74 8.13 -3.63 -1.00
CA VAL A 74 9.41 -4.37 -1.01
C VAL A 74 10.58 -3.52 -1.50
N GLN A 75 10.30 -2.41 -2.19
CA GLN A 75 11.31 -1.45 -2.60
C GLN A 75 10.72 -0.05 -2.63
N VAL A 76 11.50 0.91 -2.14
CA VAL A 76 11.21 2.34 -2.22
C VAL A 76 12.36 2.99 -2.95
N ASN A 77 12.08 3.76 -4.00
CA ASN A 77 13.08 4.59 -4.67
C ASN A 77 12.55 6.02 -4.77
N LEU A 78 13.01 6.88 -3.86
CA LEU A 78 12.60 8.29 -3.81
C LEU A 78 13.24 9.12 -4.93
N GLU A 79 14.46 8.78 -5.35
CA GLU A 79 15.18 9.50 -6.42
C GLU A 79 14.51 9.29 -7.79
N LYS A 80 14.11 8.06 -8.07
CA LYS A 80 13.39 7.68 -9.31
C LYS A 80 11.87 7.70 -9.14
N GLU A 81 11.39 8.12 -7.97
CA GLU A 81 9.97 8.29 -7.63
C GLU A 81 9.08 7.08 -7.94
N PHE A 82 9.47 5.89 -7.46
CA PHE A 82 8.63 4.69 -7.58
C PHE A 82 8.69 3.77 -6.36
N ILE A 83 7.63 2.98 -6.21
CA ILE A 83 7.44 1.96 -5.17
C ILE A 83 7.15 0.63 -5.84
N VAL A 84 7.79 -0.43 -5.33
CA VAL A 84 7.50 -1.81 -5.73
C VAL A 84 6.76 -2.52 -4.62
N PHE A 85 5.67 -3.18 -4.99
CA PHE A 85 4.84 -4.00 -4.15
C PHE A 85 4.96 -5.46 -4.54
N ASN A 86 4.98 -6.35 -3.55
CA ASN A 86 4.73 -7.77 -3.77
C ASN A 86 3.39 -8.16 -3.15
N LYS A 87 2.68 -9.07 -3.80
CA LYS A 87 1.48 -9.69 -3.25
C LYS A 87 1.88 -10.50 -2.01
N LEU A 88 1.15 -10.31 -0.91
CA LEU A 88 1.27 -11.16 0.26
C LEU A 88 0.84 -12.56 -0.14
N LEU A 89 1.73 -13.53 0.05
CA LEU A 89 1.36 -14.93 -0.07
C LEU A 89 0.31 -15.20 1.00
N LYS A 90 -0.89 -15.64 0.60
CA LYS A 90 -1.80 -16.25 1.55
C LYS A 90 -1.07 -17.48 2.09
N SER A 91 -0.80 -17.52 3.39
CA SER A 91 -0.56 -18.79 4.06
C SER A 91 -1.84 -19.59 3.91
N ASN A 92 -1.94 -20.44 2.89
CA ASN A 92 -2.98 -21.45 2.86
C ASN A 92 -2.84 -22.26 4.16
N GLY A 93 -3.92 -22.33 4.94
CA GLY A 93 -3.92 -22.72 6.35
C GLY A 93 -3.08 -23.95 6.67
N LEU A 94 -1.92 -23.73 7.29
CA LEU A 94 -1.05 -24.75 7.88
C LEU A 94 -1.07 -24.67 9.41
N PHE A 95 -2.22 -24.27 9.97
CA PHE A 95 -2.56 -24.43 11.39
C PHE A 95 -4.04 -24.86 11.52
N LYS A 96 -4.38 -25.99 10.90
CA LYS A 96 -5.49 -26.82 11.35
C LYS A 96 -4.95 -28.22 11.55
N GLU A 97 -4.59 -28.54 12.79
CA GLU A 97 -4.62 -29.85 13.44
C GLU A 97 -3.55 -29.91 14.52
N SER A 98 -3.96 -29.70 15.77
CA SER A 98 -3.49 -30.48 16.92
C SER A 98 -4.11 -29.92 18.21
N LEU A 99 -5.42 -30.08 18.38
CA LEU A 99 -6.06 -30.25 19.68
C LEU A 99 -7.31 -31.11 19.43
N LEU A 100 -7.09 -32.41 19.27
CA LEU A 100 -8.02 -33.43 19.77
C LEU A 100 -7.71 -33.62 21.26
#